data_AF-A0AAV4I169-F1
#
_entry.id   AF-A0AAV4I169-F1
#
_cell.length_a   1.000
_cell.length_b   1.000
_cell.length_c   1.000
_cell.angle_alpha   90.00
_cell.angle_beta   90.00
_cell.angle_gamma   90.00
#
_symmetry.space_group_name_H-M   'P 1'
#
loop_
_entity.id
_entity.type
_entity.pdbx_description
1 polymer ?
#
loop_
_entity_poly.entity_id
_entity_poly.type
_entity_poly.pdbx_seq_one_letter_code
_entity_poly.pdbx_strand_id
1 'polypeptide(L)'
;MPALPLCLLSVCEQDVIHSLQEKLNISCSQHFCLMLQNMKSNIPGKMTLLQEQETLAELAAKPGARHFRCLFRVAFVPQDAYDLLKEDPIAFEYFYMQCCNDVVHERFASEMKYDTALRLSALHIQQHAVSNNITGKISIKAIE
;
A
#
# COMPACT_ATOMS: atom_id res chain seq x y z
N MET A 1 15.17 -17.51 -20.90
CA MET A 1 14.40 -17.08 -19.71
C MET A 1 14.63 -18.12 -18.63
N PRO A 2 14.90 -17.75 -17.37
CA PRO A 2 15.02 -18.76 -16.31
C PRO A 2 13.66 -19.46 -16.17
N ALA A 3 13.69 -20.80 -16.13
CA ALA A 3 12.49 -21.58 -15.87
C ALA A 3 11.98 -21.22 -14.47
N LEU A 4 10.71 -20.84 -14.36
CA LEU A 4 10.07 -20.69 -13.07
C LEU A 4 10.05 -22.05 -12.37
N PRO A 5 10.35 -22.13 -11.06
CA PRO A 5 10.15 -23.33 -10.28
C PRO A 5 8.76 -23.93 -10.56
N LEU A 6 8.68 -25.25 -10.75
CA LEU A 6 7.42 -25.97 -10.97
C LEU A 6 6.35 -25.61 -9.90
N CYS A 7 6.80 -25.31 -8.68
CA CYS A 7 5.95 -24.90 -7.57
C CYS A 7 5.18 -23.59 -7.81
N LEU A 8 5.68 -22.69 -8.67
CA LEU A 8 5.05 -21.39 -8.95
C LEU A 8 4.06 -21.46 -10.13
N LEU A 9 3.98 -22.59 -10.84
CA LEU A 9 3.09 -22.74 -11.99
C LEU A 9 1.60 -22.81 -11.61
N SER A 10 1.30 -23.27 -10.39
CA SER A 10 -0.07 -23.41 -9.89
C SER A 10 -0.47 -22.35 -8.87
N VAL A 11 0.47 -21.51 -8.41
CA VAL A 11 0.19 -20.49 -7.39
C VAL A 11 -0.56 -19.34 -8.04
N CYS A 12 -1.77 -19.08 -7.56
CA CYS A 12 -2.59 -17.97 -7.99
C CYS A 12 -2.42 -16.74 -7.08
N GLU A 13 -2.95 -15.62 -7.53
CA GLU A 13 -2.99 -14.37 -6.81
C GLU A 13 -3.59 -14.53 -5.40
N GLN A 14 -4.72 -15.25 -5.28
CA GLN A 14 -5.39 -15.50 -4.00
C GLN A 14 -4.50 -16.27 -3.01
N ASP A 15 -3.70 -17.25 -3.47
CA ASP A 15 -2.79 -18.00 -2.60
C ASP A 15 -1.72 -17.08 -1.98
N VAL A 16 -1.25 -16.11 -2.76
CA VAL A 16 -0.27 -15.12 -2.29
C VAL A 16 -0.91 -14.15 -1.30
N ILE A 17 -2.12 -13.65 -1.60
CA ILE A 17 -2.90 -12.82 -0.65
C ILE A 17 -3.05 -13.56 0.67
N HIS A 18 -3.53 -14.81 0.64
CA HIS A 18 -3.77 -15.59 1.84
C HIS A 18 -2.49 -15.75 2.66
N SER A 19 -1.39 -16.12 2.01
CA SER A 19 -0.10 -16.27 2.69
C SER A 19 0.40 -14.96 3.32
N LEU A 20 0.17 -13.82 2.67
CA LEU A 20 0.53 -12.51 3.22
C LEU A 20 -0.37 -12.13 4.39
N GLN A 21 -1.66 -12.40 4.32
CA GLN A 21 -2.62 -12.12 5.40
C GLN A 21 -2.28 -12.93 6.65
N GLU A 22 -1.98 -14.22 6.51
CA GLU A 22 -1.54 -15.06 7.63
C GLU A 22 -0.24 -14.52 8.25
N LYS A 23 0.75 -14.15 7.43
CA LYS A 23 2.05 -13.65 7.91
C LYS A 23 1.95 -12.28 8.58
N LEU A 24 1.05 -11.43 8.10
CA LEU A 24 0.82 -10.09 8.63
C LEU A 24 -0.23 -10.07 9.74
N ASN A 25 -0.90 -11.20 10.00
CA ASN A 25 -2.00 -11.33 10.95
C ASN A 25 -3.16 -10.36 10.65
N ILE A 26 -3.56 -10.28 9.38
CA ILE A 26 -4.67 -9.44 8.89
C ILE A 26 -5.92 -10.31 8.75
N SER A 27 -7.03 -9.86 9.33
CA SER A 27 -8.32 -10.55 9.34
C SER A 27 -9.29 -10.02 8.27
N CYS A 28 -9.30 -8.71 8.00
CA CYS A 28 -10.23 -8.10 7.03
C CYS A 28 -9.71 -8.23 5.59
N SER A 29 -9.71 -9.45 5.06
CA SER A 29 -9.14 -9.78 3.75
C SER A 29 -9.81 -9.09 2.57
N GLN A 30 -11.09 -8.77 2.69
CA GLN A 30 -11.92 -8.15 1.66
C GLN A 30 -11.41 -6.79 1.16
N HIS A 31 -10.57 -6.11 1.95
CA HIS A 31 -10.03 -4.80 1.59
C HIS A 31 -8.77 -4.87 0.71
N PHE A 32 -8.10 -6.02 0.67
CA PHE A 32 -6.76 -6.18 0.11
C PHE A 32 -6.77 -6.83 -1.27
N CYS A 33 -5.80 -6.43 -2.09
CA CYS A 33 -5.50 -7.10 -3.36
C CYS A 33 -3.99 -7.03 -3.67
N LEU A 34 -3.55 -7.81 -4.66
CA LEU A 34 -2.29 -7.53 -5.34
C LEU A 34 -2.50 -6.61 -6.55
N MET A 35 -1.61 -5.63 -6.69
CA MET A 35 -1.55 -4.73 -7.84
C MET A 35 -0.19 -4.79 -8.51
N LEU A 36 -0.16 -4.62 -9.82
CA LEU A 36 1.08 -4.43 -10.58
C LEU A 36 1.33 -2.96 -10.87
N GLN A 37 2.53 -2.52 -10.53
CA GLN A 37 3.09 -1.24 -10.95
C GLN A 37 4.15 -1.47 -12.03
N ASN A 38 3.99 -0.86 -13.19
CA ASN A 38 5.03 -0.86 -14.22
C ASN A 38 6.03 0.26 -13.94
N MET A 39 7.23 -0.10 -13.50
CA MET A 39 8.30 0.83 -13.12
C MET A 39 8.89 1.61 -14.31
N LYS A 40 8.53 1.25 -15.55
CA LYS A 40 8.88 1.99 -16.78
C LYS A 40 7.72 2.80 -17.36
N SER A 41 6.57 2.83 -16.69
CA SER A 41 5.43 3.65 -17.12
C SER A 41 5.79 5.13 -17.08
N ASN A 42 5.45 5.86 -18.14
CA ASN A 42 5.54 7.33 -18.16
C ASN A 42 4.42 8.00 -17.34
N ILE A 43 3.44 7.22 -16.87
CA ILE A 43 2.37 7.68 -15.98
C ILE A 43 2.77 7.31 -14.56
N PRO A 44 3.16 8.29 -13.70
CA PRO A 44 3.52 8.06 -12.31
C PRO A 44 2.36 7.41 -11.55
N GLY A 45 2.68 6.49 -10.64
CA GLY A 45 1.69 5.86 -9.77
C GLY A 45 0.66 4.95 -10.46
N LYS A 46 0.74 4.73 -11.78
CA LYS A 46 -0.18 3.83 -12.48
C LYS A 46 0.00 2.40 -11.97
N MET A 47 -1.09 1.86 -11.45
CA MET A 47 -1.22 0.49 -10.97
C MET A 47 -2.38 -0.20 -11.66
N THR A 48 -2.26 -1.50 -11.87
CA THR A 48 -3.33 -2.36 -12.40
C THR A 48 -3.63 -3.44 -11.37
N LEU A 49 -4.90 -3.63 -11.06
CA LEU A 49 -5.36 -4.71 -10.19
C LEU A 49 -5.07 -6.07 -10.85
N LEU A 50 -4.56 -7.02 -10.08
CA LEU A 50 -4.44 -8.40 -10.54
C LEU A 50 -5.78 -9.12 -10.41
N GLN A 51 -6.06 -10.00 -11.36
CA GLN A 51 -7.24 -10.85 -11.26
C GLN A 51 -6.96 -11.99 -10.26
N GLU A 52 -7.96 -12.32 -9.46
CA GLU A 52 -7.86 -13.33 -8.41
C GLU A 52 -7.38 -14.71 -8.91
N GLN A 53 -7.76 -15.09 -10.13
CA GLN A 53 -7.39 -16.37 -10.73
C GLN A 53 -6.07 -16.32 -11.52
N GLU A 54 -5.44 -15.14 -11.64
CA GLU A 54 -4.22 -14.99 -12.40
C GLU A 54 -3.05 -15.65 -11.68
N THR A 55 -2.36 -16.55 -12.38
CA THR A 55 -1.24 -17.32 -11.82
C THR A 55 0.07 -16.53 -11.86
N LEU A 56 0.97 -16.82 -10.93
CA LEU A 56 2.31 -16.21 -10.93
C LEU A 56 3.09 -16.52 -12.22
N ALA A 57 2.83 -17.66 -12.86
CA ALA A 57 3.39 -18.02 -14.15
C ALA A 57 2.88 -17.13 -15.29
N GLU A 58 1.57 -16.87 -15.33
CA GLU A 58 0.98 -15.92 -16.30
C GLU A 58 1.53 -14.51 -16.09
N LEU A 59 1.66 -14.06 -14.84
CA LEU A 59 2.25 -12.76 -14.51
C LEU A 59 3.69 -12.64 -14.99
N ALA A 60 4.50 -13.66 -14.75
CA ALA A 60 5.91 -13.69 -15.14
C ALA A 60 6.10 -13.80 -16.66
N ALA A 61 5.12 -14.37 -17.38
CA ALA A 61 5.10 -14.43 -18.83
C ALA A 61 4.69 -13.10 -19.49
N LYS A 62 4.11 -12.14 -18.76
CA LYS A 62 3.70 -10.85 -19.32
C LYS A 62 4.88 -10.10 -19.96
N PRO A 63 4.67 -9.42 -21.12
CA PRO A 63 5.69 -8.59 -21.72
C PRO A 63 6.21 -7.53 -20.74
N GLY A 64 7.51 -7.53 -20.50
CA GLY A 64 8.14 -6.57 -19.57
C GLY A 64 7.98 -6.91 -18.09
N ALA A 65 7.55 -8.13 -17.72
CA ALA A 65 7.35 -8.56 -16.32
C ALA A 65 8.52 -8.23 -15.37
N ARG A 66 9.77 -8.26 -15.87
CA ARG A 66 10.98 -7.84 -15.13
C ARG A 66 10.98 -6.37 -14.65
N HIS A 67 10.07 -5.55 -15.16
CA HIS A 67 9.88 -4.15 -14.79
C HIS A 67 8.60 -3.94 -13.98
N PHE A 68 7.87 -5.01 -13.68
CA PHE A 68 6.71 -4.95 -12.80
C PHE A 68 7.13 -5.12 -11.35
N ARG A 69 6.51 -4.32 -10.49
CA ARG A 69 6.53 -4.49 -9.05
C ARG A 69 5.13 -4.93 -8.62
N CYS A 70 5.03 -6.07 -7.95
CA CYS A 70 3.81 -6.49 -7.30
C CYS A 70 3.69 -5.81 -5.94
N LEU A 71 2.51 -5.28 -5.63
CA LEU A 71 2.23 -4.51 -4.42
C LEU A 71 1.00 -5.11 -3.75
N PHE A 72 1.15 -5.53 -2.49
CA PHE A 72 0.02 -5.87 -1.63
C PHE A 72 -0.56 -4.58 -1.05
N ARG A 73 -1.85 -4.34 -1.28
CA ARG A 73 -2.45 -3.02 -1.00
C ARG A 73 -3.90 -3.13 -0.62
N VAL A 74 -4.36 -2.18 0.19
CA VAL A 74 -5.78 -1.89 0.36
C VAL A 74 -6.27 -1.18 -0.91
N ALA A 75 -7.16 -1.83 -1.66
CA ALA A 75 -7.76 -1.27 -2.88
C ALA A 75 -9.25 -1.00 -2.72
N PHE A 76 -9.94 -1.82 -1.93
CA PHE A 76 -11.34 -1.68 -1.63
C PHE A 76 -11.46 -0.97 -0.28
N VAL A 77 -11.39 0.36 -0.32
CA VAL A 77 -11.32 1.21 0.88
C VAL A 77 -12.62 1.10 1.70
N PRO A 78 -12.55 0.95 3.03
CA PRO A 78 -13.74 0.95 3.87
C PRO A 78 -14.47 2.30 3.78
N GLN A 79 -15.79 2.28 3.94
CA GLN A 79 -16.58 3.51 3.95
C GLN A 79 -16.19 4.44 5.12
N ASP A 80 -15.89 3.85 6.28
CA ASP A 80 -15.35 4.53 7.45
C ASP A 80 -14.08 3.80 7.92
N ALA A 81 -12.97 4.54 8.02
CA ALA A 81 -11.71 3.99 8.51
C ALA A 81 -11.79 3.60 9.99
N TYR A 82 -12.67 4.23 10.79
CA TYR A 82 -12.85 3.88 12.19
C TYR A 82 -13.51 2.52 12.38
N ASP A 83 -14.36 2.10 11.45
CA ASP A 83 -14.94 0.75 11.49
C ASP A 83 -13.90 -0.31 11.18
N LEU A 84 -13.00 -0.05 10.22
CA LEU A 84 -11.83 -0.92 10.00
C LEU A 84 -10.94 -1.00 11.25
N LEU A 85 -10.71 0.10 11.96
CA LEU A 85 -9.93 0.09 13.21
C LEU A 85 -10.57 -0.79 14.29
N LYS A 86 -11.90 -0.77 14.41
CA LYS A 86 -12.61 -1.62 15.40
C LYS A 86 -12.53 -3.10 15.06
N GLU A 87 -12.65 -3.41 13.76
CA GLU A 87 -12.68 -4.79 13.27
C GLU A 87 -11.28 -5.41 13.23
N ASP A 88 -10.31 -4.67 12.67
CA ASP A 88 -8.93 -5.11 12.49
C ASP A 88 -7.96 -3.92 12.58
N PRO A 89 -7.40 -3.67 13.78
CA PRO A 89 -6.40 -2.61 14.00
C PRO A 89 -5.15 -2.75 13.14
N ILE A 90 -4.77 -3.98 12.75
CA ILE A 90 -3.57 -4.24 11.94
C ILE A 90 -3.84 -3.82 10.50
N ALA A 91 -5.00 -4.16 9.96
CA ALA A 91 -5.43 -3.69 8.64
C ALA A 91 -5.56 -2.16 8.59
N PHE A 92 -6.10 -1.54 9.65
CA PHE A 92 -6.16 -0.09 9.76
C PHE A 92 -4.78 0.56 9.73
N GLU A 93 -3.84 0.07 10.53
CA GLU A 93 -2.47 0.60 10.57
C GLU A 93 -1.77 0.44 9.19
N TYR A 94 -1.98 -0.70 8.53
CA TYR A 94 -1.50 -0.92 7.17
C TYR A 94 -2.07 0.12 6.20
N PHE A 95 -3.39 0.35 6.27
CA PHE A 95 -4.08 1.32 5.42
C PHE A 95 -3.60 2.76 5.68
N TYR A 96 -3.37 3.11 6.94
CA TYR A 96 -2.82 4.41 7.32
C TYR A 96 -1.44 4.64 6.72
N MET A 97 -0.52 3.69 6.90
CA MET A 97 0.83 3.76 6.32
C MET A 97 0.80 3.81 4.78
N GLN A 98 -0.12 3.08 4.16
CA GLN A 98 -0.35 3.16 2.73
C GLN A 98 -0.78 4.57 2.30
N CYS A 99 -1.72 5.20 3.01
CA CYS A 99 -2.18 6.56 2.73
C CYS A 99 -1.04 7.59 2.86
N CYS A 100 -0.25 7.50 3.93
CA CYS A 100 0.93 8.35 4.12
C CYS A 100 1.90 8.25 2.93
N ASN A 101 2.19 7.02 2.49
CA ASN A 101 3.03 6.80 1.33
C ASN A 101 2.41 7.39 0.06
N ASP A 102 1.11 7.23 -0.17
CA ASP A 102 0.45 7.76 -1.36
C ASP A 102 0.46 9.30 -1.42
N VAL A 103 0.32 9.98 -0.27
CA VAL A 103 0.47 11.44 -0.17
C VAL A 103 1.90 11.87 -0.50
N VAL A 104 2.90 11.23 0.12
CA VAL A 104 4.32 11.57 -0.09
C VAL A 104 4.77 11.30 -1.52
N HIS A 105 4.28 10.25 -2.15
CA HIS A 105 4.57 9.91 -3.55
C HIS A 105 3.65 10.65 -4.54
N GLU A 106 3.00 11.72 -4.11
CA GLU A 106 2.24 12.64 -4.96
C GLU A 106 1.10 11.95 -5.76
N ARG A 107 0.58 10.82 -5.26
CA ARG A 107 -0.48 10.06 -5.95
C ARG A 107 -1.74 10.89 -6.17
N PHE A 108 -1.98 11.84 -5.27
CA PHE A 108 -3.15 12.73 -5.29
C PHE A 108 -2.79 14.16 -5.70
N ALA A 109 -1.61 14.42 -6.25
CA ALA A 109 -1.12 15.78 -6.48
C ALA A 109 -2.02 16.65 -7.37
N SER A 110 -2.78 16.04 -8.29
CA SER A 110 -3.74 16.75 -9.15
C SER A 110 -5.02 17.20 -8.43
N GLU A 111 -5.38 16.54 -7.33
CA GLU A 111 -6.69 16.71 -6.66
C GLU A 111 -6.53 17.29 -5.24
N MET A 112 -5.41 16.99 -4.57
CA MET A 112 -5.14 17.39 -3.21
C MET A 112 -4.71 18.86 -3.14
N LYS A 113 -5.44 19.66 -2.36
CA LYS A 113 -5.08 21.04 -2.11
C LYS A 113 -3.87 21.14 -1.19
N TYR A 114 -2.98 22.10 -1.44
CA TYR A 114 -1.77 22.33 -0.63
C TYR A 114 -2.06 22.54 0.85
N ASP A 115 -3.15 23.24 1.21
CA ASP A 115 -3.54 23.45 2.60
C ASP A 115 -3.92 22.14 3.32
N THR A 116 -4.43 21.16 2.57
CA THR A 116 -4.75 19.83 3.10
C THR A 116 -3.48 19.02 3.28
N ALA A 117 -2.58 19.04 2.28
CA ALA A 117 -1.27 18.40 2.38
C ALA A 117 -0.47 18.92 3.60
N LEU A 118 -0.40 20.26 3.78
CA LEU A 118 0.26 20.88 4.93
C LEU A 118 -0.35 20.45 6.27
N ARG A 119 -1.68 20.39 6.35
CA ARG A 119 -2.38 19.93 7.56
C ARG A 119 -2.09 18.46 7.87
N LEU A 120 -2.09 17.60 6.85
CA LEU A 120 -1.72 16.19 7.00
C LEU A 120 -0.27 16.01 7.44
N SER A 121 0.66 16.77 6.85
CA SER A 121 2.07 16.77 7.27
C SER A 121 2.24 17.21 8.73
N ALA A 122 1.55 18.27 9.16
CA ALA A 122 1.60 18.75 10.54
C ALA A 122 1.06 17.71 11.53
N LEU A 123 -0.05 17.04 11.19
CA LEU A 123 -0.61 15.93 11.99
C LEU A 123 0.36 14.76 12.10
N HIS A 124 1.00 14.36 11.00
CA HIS A 124 1.97 13.26 11.00
C HIS A 124 3.21 13.60 11.85
N ILE A 125 3.73 14.82 11.75
CA ILE A 125 4.83 15.31 12.61
C ILE A 125 4.43 15.27 14.08
N GLN A 126 3.23 15.74 14.41
CA GLN A 126 2.72 15.73 15.78
C GLN A 126 2.61 14.30 16.32
N GLN A 127 2.04 13.38 15.54
CA GLN A 127 1.92 11.97 15.91
C GLN A 127 3.30 11.37 16.18
N HIS A 128 4.26 11.58 15.27
CA HIS A 128 5.62 11.07 15.42
C HIS A 128 6.30 11.59 16.69
N ALA A 129 6.16 12.88 16.99
CA ALA A 129 6.72 13.48 18.19
C ALA A 129 6.11 12.90 19.47
N VAL A 130 4.78 12.72 19.52
CA VAL A 130 4.08 12.11 20.66
C VAL A 130 4.53 10.67 20.85
N SER A 131 4.61 9.87 19.78
CA SER A 131 5.08 8.48 19.83
C SER A 131 6.53 8.34 20.31
N ASN A 132 7.35 9.38 20.15
CA ASN A 132 8.75 9.42 20.60
C ASN A 132 8.94 10.20 21.91
N ASN A 133 7.87 10.50 22.65
CA ASN A 133 7.90 11.25 23.92
C ASN A 133 8.57 12.64 23.81
N ILE A 134 8.58 13.25 22.62
CA ILE A 134 9.07 14.61 22.42
C ILE A 134 8.05 15.56 23.05
N THR A 135 8.35 16.05 24.25
CA THR A 135 7.46 16.89 25.06
C THR A 135 7.82 18.37 24.88
N GLY A 136 6.92 19.16 24.28
CA GLY A 136 7.09 20.60 24.09
C GLY A 136 6.35 21.15 22.86
N LYS A 137 6.36 22.47 22.67
CA LYS A 137 5.91 23.08 21.39
C LYS A 137 6.89 22.67 20.29
N ILE A 138 6.42 21.86 19.34
CA ILE A 138 7.16 21.55 18.12
C ILE A 138 7.17 22.80 17.25
N SER A 139 8.25 23.57 17.32
CA SER A 139 8.52 24.67 16.41
C SER A 139 9.09 24.12 15.12
N ILE A 140 8.73 24.67 13.96
CA ILE A 140 9.36 24.33 12.67
C ILE A 140 10.90 24.46 12.76
N LYS A 141 11.40 25.44 13.53
CA LYS A 141 12.85 25.61 13.78
C LYS A 141 13.53 24.47 14.53
N ALA A 142 12.78 23.60 15.20
CA ALA A 142 13.32 22.44 15.92
C ALA A 142 13.38 21.19 15.04
N ILE A 143 12.85 21.26 13.81
CA ILE A 143 12.73 20.15 12.86
C ILE A 143 13.60 20.38 11.61
N GLU A 144 14.16 21.59 11.41
CA GLU A 144 15.18 21.87 10.39
C GLU A 144 16.55 21.29 10.76
#